data_AF-A0AAW3XKW2-F1
#
_entry.id   AF-A0AAW3XKW2-F1
#
_cell.length_a   1.000
_cell.length_b   1.000
_cell.length_c   1.000
_cell.angle_alpha   90.00
_cell.angle_beta   90.00
_cell.angle_gamma   90.00
#
_symmetry.space_group_name_H-M   'P 1'
#
loop_
_entity.id
_entity.type
_entity.pdbx_description
1 polymer ?
#
loop_
_entity_poly.entity_id
_entity_poly.type
_entity_poly.pdbx_seq_one_letter_code
_entity_poly.pdbx_strand_id
1 'polypeptide(L)'
;MADYSVHLYKVARRTGNDGVERVYLDVTLADSVGNNINASYWMTDDERASIAGIESALLQGLSYAVNKSSKISIDVDQQRAYLRFTFPSANGEQKFQFTGEQI
;
A
#
# COMPACT_ATOMS: atom_id res chain seq x y z
N MET A 1 -2.56 -14.38 -1.31
CA MET A 1 -1.58 -13.31 -1.12
C MET A 1 -0.39 -13.60 -2.01
N ALA A 2 -0.16 -12.76 -3.01
CA ALA A 2 0.99 -12.88 -3.90
C ALA A 2 2.10 -11.92 -3.44
N ASP A 3 3.35 -12.31 -3.67
CA ASP A 3 4.52 -11.52 -3.29
C ASP A 3 5.07 -10.77 -4.51
N TYR A 4 5.36 -9.49 -4.33
CA TYR A 4 5.78 -8.58 -5.37
C TYR A 4 7.07 -7.87 -5.01
N SER A 5 7.93 -7.63 -6.00
CA SER A 5 9.03 -6.68 -5.86
C SER A 5 8.52 -5.27 -6.20
N VAL A 6 8.98 -4.25 -5.48
CA VAL A 6 8.58 -2.85 -5.74
C VAL A 6 9.62 -2.19 -6.65
N HIS A 7 9.17 -1.64 -7.78
CA HIS A 7 10.04 -0.88 -8.68
C HIS A 7 9.91 0.63 -8.47
N LEU A 8 8.67 1.12 -8.50
CA LEU A 8 8.34 2.54 -8.35
C LEU A 8 7.11 2.67 -7.47
N TYR A 9 7.06 3.71 -6.66
CA TYR A 9 5.87 4.04 -5.91
C TYR A 9 5.74 5.55 -5.71
N LYS A 10 4.51 6.02 -5.57
CA LYS A 10 4.17 7.37 -5.19
C LYS A 10 3.03 7.33 -4.20
N VAL A 11 3.24 7.96 -3.05
CA VAL A 11 2.21 8.16 -2.03
C VAL A 11 1.86 9.65 -2.00
N ALA A 12 0.57 9.97 -1.98
CA ALA A 12 0.11 11.35 -1.91
C ALA A 12 -1.21 11.46 -1.15
N ARG A 13 -1.34 12.47 -0.30
CA ARG A 13 -2.64 12.82 0.29
C ARG A 13 -3.42 13.74 -0.64
N ARG A 14 -4.72 13.53 -0.75
CA ARG A 14 -5.62 14.42 -1.47
C ARG A 14 -6.97 14.48 -0.75
N THR A 15 -7.56 15.66 -0.70
CA THR A 15 -8.95 15.84 -0.27
C THR A 15 -9.85 15.69 -1.49
N GLY A 16 -10.79 14.76 -1.42
CA GLY A 16 -11.79 14.55 -2.47
C GLY A 16 -12.80 15.70 -2.53
N ASN A 17 -13.60 15.74 -3.60
CA ASN A 17 -14.68 16.72 -3.74
C ASN A 17 -15.78 16.58 -2.67
N ASP A 18 -15.79 15.45 -1.97
CA ASP A 18 -16.64 15.15 -0.81
C ASP A 18 -16.08 15.68 0.52
N GLY A 19 -14.92 16.34 0.49
CA GLY A 19 -14.24 16.85 1.69
C GLY A 19 -13.48 15.80 2.47
N VAL A 20 -13.45 14.54 2.01
CA VAL A 20 -12.76 13.45 2.71
C VAL A 20 -11.31 13.39 2.24
N GLU A 21 -10.38 13.50 3.20
CA GLU A 21 -8.95 13.30 2.95
C GLU A 21 -8.65 11.82 2.76
N ARG A 22 -7.89 11.49 1.72
CA ARG A 22 -7.48 10.12 1.39
C ARG A 22 -5.99 10.07 1.07
N VAL A 23 -5.37 8.94 1.38
CA VAL A 23 -4.04 8.59 0.91
C VAL A 23 -4.18 7.84 -0.41
N TYR A 24 -3.48 8.29 -1.44
CA TYR A 24 -3.40 7.63 -2.73
C TYR A 24 -2.02 6.96 -2.86
N LEU A 25 -2.01 5.73 -3.35
CA LEU A 25 -0.82 4.97 -3.66
C LEU A 25 -0.86 4.59 -5.14
N ASP A 26 0.11 5.07 -5.91
CA ASP A 26 0.41 4.55 -7.24
C ASP A 26 1.67 3.70 -7.13
N VAL A 27 1.64 2.45 -7.61
CA VAL A 27 2.78 1.52 -7.49
C VAL A 27 2.99 0.72 -8.78
N THR A 28 4.25 0.56 -9.14
CA THR A 28 4.73 -0.38 -10.14
C THR A 28 5.42 -1.53 -9.43
N LEU A 29 4.84 -2.71 -9.54
CA LEU A 29 5.26 -3.97 -8.95
C LEU A 29 5.85 -4.88 -10.02
N ALA A 30 6.67 -5.85 -9.62
CA ALA A 30 7.05 -6.99 -10.45
C ALA A 30 6.62 -8.29 -9.78
N ASP A 31 5.94 -9.16 -10.54
CA ASP A 31 5.56 -10.49 -10.09
C ASP A 31 6.77 -11.45 -10.01
N SER A 32 6.53 -12.70 -9.63
CA SER A 32 7.58 -13.73 -9.53
C SER A 32 8.25 -14.10 -10.87
N VAL A 33 7.63 -13.75 -11.99
CA VAL A 33 8.11 -14.01 -13.36
C VAL A 33 8.81 -12.78 -13.94
N GLY A 34 8.72 -11.63 -13.25
CA GLY A 34 9.32 -10.37 -13.66
C GLY A 34 8.40 -9.48 -14.50
N ASN A 35 7.11 -9.80 -14.61
CA ASN A 35 6.16 -8.93 -15.29
C ASN A 35 5.83 -7.71 -14.44
N ASN A 36 5.85 -6.54 -15.06
CA ASN A 36 5.44 -5.31 -14.38
C ASN A 36 3.92 -5.23 -14.26
N ILE A 37 3.45 -4.92 -13.04
CA ILE A 37 2.05 -4.70 -12.70
C ILE A 37 1.94 -3.28 -12.13
N ASN A 38 1.15 -2.45 -12.79
CA ASN A 38 0.81 -1.14 -12.26
C ASN A 38 -0.52 -1.24 -11.50
N ALA A 39 -0.55 -0.70 -10.29
CA ALA A 39 -1.75 -0.64 -9.48
C ALA A 39 -1.86 0.71 -8.77
N SER A 40 -3.09 1.19 -8.64
CA SER A 40 -3.40 2.41 -7.93
C SER A 40 -4.44 2.14 -6.86
N TYR A 41 -4.30 2.76 -5.70
CA TYR A 41 -5.17 2.55 -4.55
C TYR A 41 -5.49 3.88 -3.89
N TRP A 42 -6.64 3.97 -3.25
CA TRP A 42 -6.94 4.99 -2.27
C TRP A 42 -7.26 4.35 -0.93
N MET A 43 -6.91 5.04 0.15
CA MET A 43 -7.17 4.64 1.53
C MET A 43 -7.67 5.85 2.32
N THR A 44 -8.56 5.63 3.27
CA THR A 44 -9.09 6.64 4.20
C THR A 44 -8.80 6.22 5.63
N ASP A 45 -8.88 7.17 6.56
CA ASP A 45 -8.77 6.87 7.98
C ASP A 45 -9.95 6.03 8.48
N ASP A 46 -9.67 5.23 9.50
CA ASP A 46 -10.65 4.48 10.28
C ASP A 46 -10.16 4.33 11.73
N GLU A 47 -10.86 3.52 12.53
CA GLU A 47 -10.46 3.24 13.91
C GLU A 47 -9.09 2.55 14.05
N ARG A 48 -8.52 2.01 12.97
CA ARG A 48 -7.25 1.27 12.95
C ARG A 48 -6.08 2.16 12.59
N ALA A 49 -6.28 3.14 11.71
CA ALA A 49 -5.21 4.03 11.27
C ALA A 49 -5.72 5.41 10.83
N SER A 50 -4.99 6.46 11.23
CA SER A 50 -5.19 7.82 10.72
C SER A 50 -4.55 7.99 9.34
N ILE A 51 -4.96 9.00 8.58
CA ILE A 51 -4.33 9.37 7.28
C ILE A 51 -2.81 9.46 7.38
N ALA A 52 -2.29 10.09 8.45
CA ALA A 52 -0.86 10.20 8.67
C ALA A 52 -0.19 8.85 8.99
N GLY A 53 -0.88 7.99 9.75
CA GLY A 53 -0.42 6.63 10.02
C GLY A 53 -0.35 5.78 8.76
N ILE A 54 -1.38 5.86 7.90
CA ILE A 54 -1.43 5.16 6.62
C ILE A 54 -0.27 5.59 5.72
N GLU A 55 -0.10 6.89 5.50
CA GLU A 55 1.00 7.41 4.67
C GLU A 55 2.37 6.97 5.21
N SER A 56 2.59 7.10 6.52
CA SER A 56 3.86 6.68 7.14
C SER A 56 4.12 5.19 6.95
N ALA A 57 3.11 4.33 7.14
CA ALA A 57 3.25 2.89 6.96
C ALA A 57 3.59 2.52 5.51
N LEU A 58 2.90 3.12 4.54
CA LEU A 58 3.19 2.92 3.11
C LEU A 58 4.61 3.36 2.76
N LEU A 59 5.00 4.59 3.14
CA LEU A 59 6.32 5.13 2.81
C LEU A 59 7.44 4.29 3.43
N GLN A 60 7.31 3.90 4.70
CA GLN A 60 8.31 3.08 5.38
C GLN A 60 8.41 1.69 4.76
N GLY A 61 7.28 1.00 4.57
CA GLY A 61 7.24 -0.35 4.04
C GLY A 61 7.75 -0.45 2.60
N LEU A 62 7.28 0.45 1.72
CA LEU A 62 7.71 0.49 0.31
C LEU A 62 9.17 0.91 0.16
N SER A 63 9.62 1.93 0.91
CA SER A 63 11.02 2.34 0.90
C SER A 63 11.94 1.22 1.38
N TYR A 64 11.56 0.52 2.45
CA TYR A 64 12.33 -0.62 2.94
C TYR A 64 12.40 -1.75 1.90
N ALA A 65 11.26 -2.10 1.29
CA ALA A 65 11.19 -3.11 0.24
C ALA A 65 12.11 -2.78 -0.94
N VAL A 66 12.10 -1.55 -1.45
CA VAL A 66 12.99 -1.10 -2.52
C VAL A 66 14.46 -1.17 -2.10
N ASN A 67 14.81 -0.59 -0.94
CA ASN A 67 16.20 -0.50 -0.48
C ASN A 67 16.84 -1.85 -0.13
N LYS A 68 16.03 -2.84 0.24
CA LYS A 68 16.48 -4.18 0.61
C LYS A 68 16.14 -5.25 -0.42
N SER A 69 15.63 -4.86 -1.59
CA SER A 69 15.13 -5.77 -2.63
C SER A 69 14.21 -6.86 -2.05
N SER A 70 13.42 -6.48 -1.05
CA SER A 70 12.50 -7.36 -0.33
C SER A 70 11.12 -7.29 -0.97
N LYS A 71 10.34 -8.36 -0.80
CA LYS A 71 9.01 -8.45 -1.38
C LYS A 71 7.95 -7.88 -0.44
N ILE A 72 6.87 -7.40 -1.02
CA ILE A 72 5.64 -7.01 -0.32
C ILE A 72 4.49 -7.92 -0.75
N SER A 73 3.43 -7.97 0.04
CA SER A 73 2.16 -8.54 -0.40
C SER A 73 1.02 -7.55 -0.27
N ILE A 74 0.13 -7.55 -1.25
CA ILE A 74 -1.09 -6.74 -1.28
C ILE A 74 -2.26 -7.69 -1.55
N ASP A 75 -3.30 -7.59 -0.73
CA ASP A 75 -4.55 -8.34 -0.86
C ASP A 75 -5.72 -7.36 -0.81
N VAL A 76 -6.61 -7.46 -1.80
CA VAL A 76 -7.73 -6.53 -2.01
C VAL A 76 -9.03 -7.28 -1.72
N ASP A 77 -9.72 -6.85 -0.67
CA ASP A 77 -11.04 -7.36 -0.30
C ASP A 77 -12.12 -6.42 -0.88
N GLN A 78 -12.48 -6.67 -2.14
CA GLN A 78 -13.44 -5.83 -2.88
C GLN A 78 -14.83 -5.79 -2.25
N GLN A 79 -15.21 -6.79 -1.45
CA GLN A 79 -16.55 -6.84 -0.84
C GLN A 79 -16.67 -5.91 0.38
N ARG A 80 -15.54 -5.64 1.05
CA ARG A 80 -15.51 -4.90 2.32
C ARG A 80 -14.74 -3.59 2.25
N ALA A 81 -14.28 -3.19 1.05
CA ALA A 81 -13.42 -2.03 0.85
C ALA A 81 -12.21 -2.05 1.80
N TYR A 82 -11.52 -3.20 1.88
CA TYR A 82 -10.30 -3.33 2.67
C TYR A 82 -9.11 -3.68 1.79
N LEU A 83 -7.98 -3.06 2.10
CA LEU A 83 -6.67 -3.37 1.54
C LEU A 83 -5.78 -3.91 2.65
N ARG A 84 -5.21 -5.09 2.46
CA ARG A 84 -4.26 -5.68 3.40
C ARG A 84 -2.86 -5.64 2.78
N PHE A 85 -1.94 -5.05 3.52
CA PHE A 85 -0.54 -4.93 3.13
C PHE A 85 0.33 -5.72 4.09
N THR A 86 1.27 -6.49 3.54
CA THR A 86 2.38 -7.07 4.30
C THR A 86 3.66 -6.42 3.80
N PHE A 87 4.31 -5.66 4.68
CA PHE A 87 5.57 -4.97 4.39
C PHE A 87 6.74 -5.63 5.12
N PRO A 88 7.92 -5.72 4.47
CA PRO A 88 9.15 -6.10 5.15
C PRO A 88 9.64 -4.93 6.01
N SER A 89 10.23 -5.24 7.17
CA SER A 89 10.88 -4.28 8.05
C SER A 89 12.13 -4.89 8.69
N ALA A 90 12.90 -4.07 9.41
CA ALA A 90 14.06 -4.54 10.18
C ALA A 90 13.69 -5.58 11.26
N ASN A 91 12.45 -5.54 11.76
CA ASN A 91 11.96 -6.43 12.81
C ASN A 91 11.12 -7.60 12.27
N GLY A 92 11.18 -7.86 10.95
CA GLY A 92 10.35 -8.84 10.27
C GLY A 92 9.16 -8.22 9.54
N GLU A 93 8.14 -9.02 9.26
CA GLU A 93 6.96 -8.56 8.51
C GLU A 93 6.01 -7.71 9.37
N GLN A 94 5.55 -6.60 8.80
CA GLN A 94 4.50 -5.76 9.36
C GLN A 94 3.24 -5.88 8.52
N LYS A 95 2.11 -6.17 9.17
CA LYS A 95 0.82 -6.36 8.51
C LYS A 95 -0.09 -5.19 8.83
N PHE A 96 -0.68 -4.62 7.80
CA PHE A 96 -1.61 -3.52 7.89
C PHE A 96 -2.90 -3.86 7.18
N GLN A 97 -4.01 -3.41 7.75
CA GLN A 97 -5.30 -3.40 7.10
C GLN A 97 -5.80 -1.96 7.08
N PHE A 98 -6.11 -1.47 5.89
CA PHE A 98 -6.64 -0.13 5.68
C PHE A 98 -8.00 -0.20 4.99
N THR A 99 -8.86 0.75 5.31
CA THR A 99 -10.10 0.96 4.57
C THR A 99 -9.79 1.71 3.28
N GLY A 100 -10.20 1.17 2.14
CA GLY A 100 -9.80 1.67 0.82
C GLY A 100 -10.06 0.68 -0.30
N GLU A 101 -9.77 1.10 -1.53
CA GLU A 101 -10.01 0.31 -2.73
C GLU A 101 -8.93 0.52 -3.79
N GLN A 102 -8.86 -0.41 -4.74
CA GLN A 102 -8.07 -0.28 -5.97
C GLN A 102 -8.85 0.54 -7.01
N ILE A 103 -8.16 1.43 -7.73
CA ILE A 103 -8.73 2.33 -8.76
C ILE A 103 -8.05 2.21 -10.11
#